data_AF-A0ABD2G813-F1
#
_entry.id   AF-A0ABD2G813-F1
#
_cell.length_a   1.000
_cell.length_b   1.000
_cell.length_c   1.000
_cell.angle_alpha   90.00
_cell.angle_beta   90.00
_cell.angle_gamma   90.00
#
_symmetry.space_group_name_H-M   'P 1'
#
loop_
_entity.id
_entity.type
_entity.pdbx_description
1 polymer ?
#
loop_
_entity_poly.entity_id
_entity_poly.type
_entity_poly.pdbx_seq_one_letter_code
_entity_poly.pdbx_strand_id
1 'polypeptide(L)'
;MDLQSVLLCPKTKASKMYYKTKLQMHNFTCFNLGNKDGFCYAWEEHEGSLSSEVFAHLQYKHFESVLDANRNIEKVIIWSDGCGYQNRCCTITNAYLDLAMKHGVTIEQKFLVAGHTQMECDSMHSLIERRTIKDIHSLSSLRLHVCTPSPYKVTQLYHSDFMKLSWAYVTKIRPGRKVGDPTVHDLRALQYLADGRIRHKLDFESDWEDLPQRLSIPEEPVHWVPLFPAQLPITLRKYNDLQAMKPVLPRVAHQYYDNLPHQ
;
A
#
# COMPACT_ATOMS: atom_id res chain seq x y z
N MET A 1 -0.13 2.63 9.19
CA MET A 1 -0.22 2.69 7.71
C MET A 1 -1.48 1.97 7.31
N ASP A 2 -2.18 2.46 6.29
CA ASP A 2 -3.47 1.91 5.87
C ASP A 2 -3.83 2.27 4.43
N LEU A 3 -4.66 1.44 3.79
CA LEU A 3 -5.24 1.73 2.47
C LEU A 3 -6.61 2.39 2.65
N GLN A 4 -6.76 3.60 2.09
CA GLN A 4 -8.04 4.31 2.11
C GLN A 4 -9.13 3.54 1.35
N SER A 5 -10.37 3.73 1.79
CA SER A 5 -11.56 3.31 1.04
C SER A 5 -11.48 3.73 -0.44
N VAL A 6 -11.98 2.88 -1.34
CA VAL A 6 -11.86 3.12 -2.79
C VAL A 6 -12.53 4.43 -3.16
N LEU A 7 -11.74 5.35 -3.72
CA LEU A 7 -12.23 6.60 -4.26
C LEU A 7 -12.67 6.36 -5.72
N LEU A 8 -13.76 6.99 -6.15
CA LEU A 8 -14.28 6.84 -7.52
C LEU A 8 -14.05 8.11 -8.34
N CYS A 9 -13.59 7.93 -9.57
CA CYS A 9 -13.34 9.00 -10.53
C CYS A 9 -13.97 8.65 -11.89
N PRO A 10 -14.72 9.54 -12.56
CA PRO A 10 -15.06 10.87 -12.12
C PRO A 10 -16.18 10.88 -11.07
N LYS A 11 -16.12 11.86 -10.17
CA LYS A 11 -17.17 12.14 -9.18
C LYS A 11 -17.93 13.38 -9.61
N THR A 12 -19.21 13.21 -9.96
CA THR A 12 -20.10 14.31 -10.35
C THR A 12 -21.48 14.13 -9.72
N LYS A 13 -22.23 15.23 -9.54
CA LYS A 13 -23.61 15.20 -9.01
C LYS A 13 -24.68 14.84 -10.06
N ALA A 14 -24.30 14.52 -11.29
CA ALA A 14 -25.25 14.24 -12.35
C ALA A 14 -25.97 12.89 -12.13
N SER A 15 -27.30 12.93 -11.96
CA SER A 15 -28.14 11.75 -11.66
C SER A 15 -28.03 10.63 -12.69
N LYS A 16 -27.85 10.98 -13.97
CA LYS A 16 -27.65 10.03 -15.09
C LYS A 16 -26.41 9.14 -14.93
N MET A 17 -25.50 9.46 -14.01
CA MET A 17 -24.23 8.75 -13.79
C MET A 17 -24.23 7.79 -12.61
N TYR A 18 -25.33 7.70 -11.85
CA TYR A 18 -25.36 6.91 -10.61
C TYR A 18 -25.09 5.42 -10.86
N TYR A 19 -25.64 4.87 -11.95
CA TYR A 19 -25.51 3.44 -12.30
C TYR A 19 -24.32 3.11 -13.20
N LYS A 20 -23.49 4.09 -13.55
CA LYS A 20 -22.36 3.90 -14.44
C LYS A 20 -21.09 3.59 -13.66
N THR A 21 -20.32 2.63 -14.17
CA THR A 21 -19.04 2.25 -13.57
C THR A 21 -18.00 3.35 -13.75
N LYS A 22 -17.25 3.62 -12.66
CA LYS A 22 -16.23 4.66 -12.58
C LYS A 22 -14.85 4.04 -12.42
N LEU A 23 -13.81 4.81 -12.71
CA LEU A 23 -12.44 4.43 -12.38
C LEU A 23 -12.28 4.37 -10.87
N GLN A 24 -11.59 3.33 -10.42
CA GLN A 24 -11.16 3.19 -9.05
C GLN A 24 -9.82 3.88 -8.85
N MET A 25 -9.78 4.69 -7.81
CA MET A 25 -8.62 5.42 -7.33
C MET A 25 -8.23 4.81 -5.99
N HIS A 26 -6.97 4.43 -5.88
CA HIS A 26 -6.39 3.88 -4.67
C HIS A 26 -5.50 4.92 -4.00
N ASN A 27 -5.48 4.93 -2.67
CA ASN A 27 -4.64 5.82 -1.89
C ASN A 27 -4.10 5.08 -0.67
N PHE A 28 -2.83 4.68 -0.72
CA PHE A 28 -2.13 4.09 0.42
C PHE A 28 -1.52 5.21 1.27
N THR A 29 -1.69 5.11 2.60
CA THR A 29 -1.33 6.18 3.51
C THR A 29 -0.38 5.72 4.60
N CYS A 30 0.65 6.54 4.84
CA CYS A 30 1.57 6.39 5.94
C CYS A 30 1.53 7.65 6.79
N PHE A 31 1.43 7.50 8.11
CA PHE A 31 1.48 8.62 9.04
C PHE A 31 2.63 8.39 10.02
N ASN A 32 3.53 9.38 10.13
CA ASN A 32 4.62 9.35 11.07
C ASN A 32 4.17 9.98 12.40
N LEU A 33 4.10 9.16 13.45
CA LEU A 33 3.62 9.59 14.76
C LEU A 33 4.54 10.61 15.46
N GLY A 34 5.84 10.59 15.15
CA GLY A 34 6.85 11.42 15.80
C GLY A 34 6.84 12.85 15.28
N ASN A 35 6.93 13.02 13.95
CA ASN A 35 6.97 14.36 13.33
C ASN A 35 5.61 14.84 12.78
N LYS A 36 4.57 14.00 12.85
CA LYS A 36 3.20 14.26 12.35
C LYS A 36 3.10 14.44 10.82
N ASP A 37 4.09 13.97 10.06
CA ASP A 37 4.01 13.95 8.59
C ASP A 37 3.03 12.86 8.12
N GLY A 38 2.12 13.23 7.22
CA GLY A 38 1.29 12.28 6.49
C GLY A 38 1.73 12.16 5.03
N PHE A 39 1.74 10.94 4.53
CA PHE A 39 2.13 10.58 3.16
C PHE A 39 0.97 9.85 2.49
N CYS A 40 0.70 10.23 1.23
CA CYS A 40 -0.33 9.61 0.39
C CYS A 40 0.31 9.11 -0.90
N TYR A 41 0.09 7.86 -1.21
CA TYR A 41 0.56 7.17 -2.40
C TYR A 41 -0.65 6.80 -3.24
N ALA A 42 -0.91 7.57 -4.29
CA ALA A 42 -2.15 7.48 -5.06
C ALA A 42 -1.91 6.95 -6.46
N TRP A 43 -2.75 6.01 -6.90
CA TRP A 43 -2.72 5.45 -8.25
C TRP A 43 -4.14 5.10 -8.73
N GLU A 44 -4.28 4.97 -10.04
CA GLU A 44 -5.52 4.54 -10.70
C GLU A 44 -5.48 3.03 -10.97
N GLU A 45 -6.65 2.37 -11.04
CA GLU A 45 -6.72 0.91 -11.23
C GLU A 45 -6.02 0.40 -12.50
N HIS A 46 -5.87 1.25 -13.52
CA HIS A 46 -5.14 0.92 -14.74
C HIS A 46 -3.62 1.12 -14.60
N GLU A 47 -3.15 1.82 -13.56
CA GLU A 47 -1.73 1.99 -13.27
C GLU A 47 -1.20 0.91 -12.31
N GLY A 48 -2.05 0.30 -11.50
CA GLY A 48 -1.58 -0.73 -10.56
C GLY A 48 -2.70 -1.50 -9.90
N SER A 49 -2.44 -2.77 -9.62
CA SER A 49 -3.38 -3.65 -8.93
C SER A 49 -3.33 -3.47 -7.40
N LEU A 50 -4.17 -4.23 -6.68
CA LEU A 50 -4.14 -4.35 -5.22
C LEU A 50 -3.40 -5.62 -4.76
N SER A 51 -2.36 -6.03 -5.49
CA SER A 51 -1.58 -7.23 -5.15
C SER A 51 -0.59 -6.95 -4.01
N SER A 52 -0.15 -8.01 -3.33
CA SER A 52 0.80 -7.91 -2.22
C SER A 52 2.15 -7.30 -2.64
N GLU A 53 2.55 -7.49 -3.90
CA GLU A 53 3.79 -6.94 -4.46
C GLU A 53 3.73 -5.41 -4.57
N VAL A 54 2.58 -4.84 -4.95
CA VAL A 54 2.37 -3.40 -4.97
C VAL A 54 2.58 -2.82 -3.57
N PHE A 55 1.94 -3.41 -2.55
CA PHE A 55 2.09 -2.95 -1.17
C PHE A 55 3.51 -3.13 -0.64
N ALA A 56 4.17 -4.25 -0.96
CA ALA A 56 5.56 -4.50 -0.59
C ALA A 56 6.48 -3.42 -1.15
N HIS A 57 6.32 -3.07 -2.41
CA HIS A 57 7.10 -2.02 -3.05
C HIS A 57 6.87 -0.64 -2.42
N LEU A 58 5.60 -0.26 -2.21
CA LEU A 58 5.26 1.03 -1.62
C LEU A 58 5.79 1.18 -0.20
N GLN A 59 5.61 0.15 0.63
CA GLN A 59 6.12 0.13 1.99
C GLN A 59 7.65 0.18 1.99
N TYR A 60 8.31 -0.67 1.19
CA TYR A 60 9.77 -0.68 1.08
C TYR A 60 10.32 0.69 0.69
N LYS A 61 9.79 1.29 -0.39
CA LYS A 61 10.24 2.61 -0.87
C LYS A 61 10.00 3.72 0.15
N HIS A 62 8.87 3.69 0.85
CA HIS A 62 8.58 4.64 1.92
C HIS A 62 9.63 4.55 3.03
N PHE A 63 9.85 3.37 3.60
CA PHE A 63 10.77 3.21 4.73
C PHE A 63 12.24 3.33 4.32
N GLU A 64 12.62 2.89 3.11
CA GLU A 64 13.93 3.16 2.50
C GLU A 64 14.21 4.66 2.49
N SER A 65 13.27 5.49 2.00
CA SER A 65 13.44 6.94 1.98
C SER A 65 13.59 7.56 3.38
N VAL A 66 12.91 7.00 4.39
CA VAL A 66 13.00 7.46 5.78
C VAL A 66 14.36 7.12 6.39
N LEU A 67 14.86 5.91 6.13
CA LEU A 67 16.16 5.42 6.60
C LEU A 67 17.31 6.17 5.92
N ASP A 68 17.22 6.41 4.61
CA ASP A 68 18.21 7.17 3.85
C ASP A 68 18.33 8.62 4.33
N ALA A 69 17.20 9.23 4.68
CA ALA A 69 17.15 10.58 5.23
C ALA A 69 17.68 10.65 6.68
N ASN A 70 17.69 9.53 7.42
CA ASN A 70 18.03 9.49 8.85
C ASN A 70 18.92 8.29 9.18
N ARG A 71 20.23 8.43 8.97
CA ARG A 71 21.20 7.33 9.18
C ARG A 71 21.37 6.84 10.62
N ASN A 72 20.82 7.55 11.61
CA ASN A 72 20.91 7.20 13.03
C ASN A 72 19.74 6.33 13.51
N ILE A 73 18.82 5.94 12.61
CA ILE A 73 17.70 5.07 12.97
C ILE A 73 18.21 3.63 13.07
N GLU A 74 18.25 3.10 14.28
CA GLU A 74 18.57 1.67 14.52
C GLU A 74 17.32 0.78 14.45
N LYS A 75 16.15 1.37 14.73
CA LYS A 75 14.88 0.64 14.87
C LYS A 75 13.70 1.40 14.28
N VAL A 76 12.92 0.71 13.44
CA VAL A 76 11.66 1.20 12.87
C VAL A 76 10.50 0.40 13.45
N ILE A 77 9.49 1.08 13.99
CA ILE A 77 8.25 0.44 14.49
C ILE A 77 7.11 0.85 13.57
N ILE A 78 6.44 -0.13 12.99
CA ILE A 78 5.39 0.01 12.00
C ILE A 78 4.10 -0.53 12.61
N TRP A 79 3.06 0.30 12.63
CA TRP A 79 1.71 -0.13 12.98
C TRP A 79 0.86 -0.24 11.72
N SER A 80 0.21 -1.39 11.54
CA SER A 80 -0.66 -1.65 10.39
C SER A 80 -1.90 -2.44 10.78
N ASP A 81 -2.90 -2.41 9.89
CA ASP A 81 -4.03 -3.33 9.99
C ASP A 81 -3.56 -4.80 9.85
N GLY A 82 -4.48 -5.74 10.14
CA GLY A 82 -4.25 -7.17 10.02
C GLY A 82 -4.53 -7.75 8.63
N CYS A 83 -4.62 -6.94 7.58
CA CYS A 83 -5.01 -7.41 6.25
C CYS A 83 -3.97 -8.36 5.67
N GLY A 84 -4.40 -9.59 5.37
CA GLY A 84 -3.52 -10.67 4.90
C GLY A 84 -2.78 -10.32 3.62
N TYR A 85 -3.45 -9.74 2.63
CA TYR A 85 -2.82 -9.43 1.35
C TYR A 85 -1.91 -8.20 1.40
N GLN A 86 -2.21 -7.22 2.25
CA GLN A 86 -1.55 -5.91 2.26
C GLN A 86 -0.38 -5.83 3.24
N ASN A 87 -0.52 -6.46 4.41
CA ASN A 87 0.39 -6.24 5.53
C ASN A 87 0.88 -7.54 6.14
N ARG A 88 0.00 -8.54 6.26
CA ARG A 88 0.28 -9.82 6.92
C ARG A 88 0.49 -10.97 5.92
N CYS A 89 1.46 -10.82 5.03
CA CYS A 89 1.88 -11.86 4.08
C CYS A 89 3.40 -12.00 3.94
N CYS A 90 3.81 -13.07 3.27
CA CYS A 90 5.21 -13.34 2.96
C CYS A 90 5.83 -12.27 2.06
N THR A 91 5.10 -11.67 1.13
CA THR A 91 5.64 -10.65 0.21
C THR A 91 6.15 -9.42 0.96
N ILE A 92 5.35 -8.89 1.90
CA ILE A 92 5.75 -7.78 2.79
C ILE A 92 6.89 -8.20 3.71
N THR A 93 6.81 -9.40 4.26
CA THR A 93 7.84 -9.96 5.15
C THR A 93 9.21 -10.05 4.47
N ASN A 94 9.25 -10.48 3.20
CA ASN A 94 10.49 -10.53 2.43
C ASN A 94 11.04 -9.13 2.13
N ALA A 95 10.17 -8.16 1.82
CA ALA A 95 10.57 -6.77 1.61
C ALA A 95 11.15 -6.14 2.89
N TYR A 96 10.51 -6.33 4.04
CA TYR A 96 11.07 -5.82 5.30
C TYR A 96 12.35 -6.54 5.72
N LEU A 97 12.47 -7.84 5.47
CA LEU A 97 13.72 -8.54 5.76
C LEU A 97 14.87 -8.02 4.90
N ASP A 98 14.65 -7.87 3.59
CA ASP A 98 15.64 -7.27 2.67
C ASP A 98 16.05 -5.88 3.14
N LEU A 99 15.08 -5.02 3.50
CA LEU A 99 15.34 -3.66 3.97
C LEU A 99 16.14 -3.64 5.28
N ALA A 100 15.77 -4.50 6.24
CA ALA A 100 16.45 -4.64 7.52
C ALA A 100 17.92 -5.06 7.35
N MET A 101 18.17 -6.07 6.50
CA MET A 101 19.53 -6.54 6.19
C MET A 101 20.34 -5.47 5.44
N LYS A 102 19.73 -4.80 4.46
CA LYS A 102 20.39 -3.77 3.63
C LYS A 102 20.84 -2.56 4.45
N HIS A 103 20.01 -2.08 5.36
CA HIS A 103 20.31 -0.88 6.17
C HIS A 103 20.89 -1.19 7.53
N GLY A 104 21.00 -2.47 7.92
CA GLY A 104 21.50 -2.86 9.23
C GLY A 104 20.59 -2.45 10.39
N VAL A 105 19.27 -2.42 10.18
CA VAL A 105 18.28 -1.94 11.15
C VAL A 105 17.35 -3.05 11.62
N THR A 106 16.69 -2.83 12.75
CA THR A 106 15.59 -3.69 13.21
C THR A 106 14.25 -3.08 12.80
N ILE A 107 13.42 -3.86 12.11
CA ILE A 107 12.05 -3.44 11.76
C ILE A 107 11.07 -4.26 12.58
N GLU A 108 10.15 -3.61 13.29
CA GLU A 108 9.05 -4.27 14.01
C GLU A 108 7.73 -3.87 13.39
N GLN A 109 7.03 -4.83 12.80
CA GLN A 109 5.67 -4.66 12.31
C GLN A 109 4.68 -5.19 13.35
N LYS A 110 3.80 -4.33 13.83
CA LYS A 110 2.74 -4.63 14.80
C LYS A 110 1.39 -4.55 14.12
N PHE A 111 0.57 -5.58 14.33
CA PHE A 111 -0.75 -5.68 13.74
C PHE A 111 -1.83 -5.32 14.75
N LEU A 112 -2.76 -4.45 14.37
CA LEU A 112 -3.87 -4.08 15.22
C LEU A 112 -4.82 -5.26 15.49
N VAL A 113 -5.47 -5.20 16.65
CA VAL A 113 -6.42 -6.22 17.13
C VAL A 113 -7.84 -5.73 16.92
N ALA A 114 -8.77 -6.67 16.69
CA ALA A 114 -10.19 -6.35 16.58
C ALA A 114 -10.67 -5.57 17.81
N GLY A 115 -11.41 -4.48 17.58
CA GLY A 115 -11.85 -3.54 18.64
C GLY A 115 -10.85 -2.42 18.94
N HIS A 116 -9.59 -2.52 18.49
CA HIS A 116 -8.55 -1.51 18.65
C HIS A 116 -7.90 -1.17 17.29
N THR A 117 -8.72 -0.86 16.30
CA THR A 117 -8.27 -0.67 14.91
C THR A 117 -8.06 0.79 14.52
N GLN A 118 -8.37 1.74 15.41
CA GLN A 118 -8.27 3.16 15.09
C GLN A 118 -6.81 3.59 14.90
N MET A 119 -6.52 4.28 13.79
CA MET A 119 -5.22 4.82 13.44
C MET A 119 -5.28 6.29 13.06
N GLU A 120 -4.13 6.98 13.11
CA GLU A 120 -4.00 8.34 12.55
C GLU A 120 -4.25 8.38 11.04
N CYS A 121 -4.07 7.25 10.35
CA CYS A 121 -4.43 7.13 8.94
C CYS A 121 -5.95 7.33 8.72
N ASP A 122 -6.81 6.89 9.64
CA ASP A 122 -8.27 7.11 9.57
C ASP A 122 -8.61 8.61 9.63
N SER A 123 -7.86 9.36 10.44
CA SER A 123 -7.96 10.83 10.51
C SER A 123 -7.57 11.47 9.17
N MET A 124 -6.52 10.96 8.52
CA MET A 124 -6.13 11.39 7.16
C MET A 124 -7.25 11.12 6.17
N HIS A 125 -7.80 9.90 6.15
CA HIS A 125 -8.87 9.51 5.23
C HIS A 125 -10.11 10.38 5.43
N SER A 126 -10.53 10.57 6.68
CA SER A 126 -11.67 11.41 7.04
C SER A 126 -11.50 12.86 6.60
N LEU A 127 -10.26 13.39 6.63
CA LEU A 127 -9.97 14.73 6.11
C LEU A 127 -10.01 14.77 4.58
N ILE A 128 -9.40 13.78 3.92
CA ILE A 128 -9.38 13.66 2.46
C ILE A 128 -10.81 13.55 1.93
N GLU A 129 -11.65 12.67 2.48
CA GLU A 129 -13.03 12.45 2.04
C GLU A 129 -13.89 13.70 2.17
N ARG A 130 -13.75 14.43 3.29
CA ARG A 130 -14.45 15.73 3.50
C ARG A 130 -14.04 16.79 2.47
N ARG A 131 -12.78 16.81 2.03
CA ARG A 131 -12.31 17.74 0.99
C ARG A 131 -12.69 17.29 -0.42
N THR A 132 -12.85 15.98 -0.60
CA THR A 132 -13.18 15.31 -1.87
C THR A 132 -14.70 15.30 -2.17
N ILE A 133 -15.46 16.18 -1.52
CA ILE A 133 -16.90 16.40 -1.76
C ILE A 133 -17.16 17.17 -3.08
N LYS A 134 -16.15 17.88 -3.60
CA LYS A 134 -16.21 18.59 -4.89
C LYS A 134 -16.02 17.63 -6.06
N ASP A 135 -16.35 18.10 -7.27
CA ASP A 135 -16.24 17.28 -8.48
C ASP A 135 -14.78 16.88 -8.73
N ILE A 136 -14.55 15.58 -8.95
CA ILE A 136 -13.23 15.00 -9.29
C ILE A 136 -13.32 14.55 -10.73
N HIS A 137 -12.39 15.01 -11.56
CA HIS A 137 -12.36 14.70 -12.98
C HIS A 137 -11.12 13.89 -13.39
N SER A 138 -10.11 13.81 -12.52
CA SER A 138 -8.82 13.12 -12.74
C SER A 138 -8.04 12.99 -11.43
N LEU A 139 -7.01 12.11 -11.38
CA LEU A 139 -6.06 12.06 -10.26
C LEU A 139 -5.35 13.41 -10.00
N SER A 140 -5.07 14.20 -11.05
CA SER A 140 -4.52 15.55 -10.88
C SER A 140 -5.46 16.50 -10.11
N SER A 141 -6.77 16.35 -10.28
CA SER A 141 -7.75 17.10 -9.48
C SER A 141 -7.83 16.61 -8.03
N LEU A 142 -7.60 15.33 -7.75
CA LEU A 142 -7.53 14.79 -6.39
C LEU A 142 -6.34 15.36 -5.62
N ARG A 143 -5.14 15.44 -6.25
CA ARG A 143 -3.95 16.03 -5.62
C ARG A 143 -4.19 17.46 -5.11
N LEU A 144 -4.91 18.28 -5.87
CA LEU A 144 -5.23 19.66 -5.46
C LEU A 144 -6.05 19.71 -4.17
N HIS A 145 -6.99 18.77 -3.97
CA HIS A 145 -7.86 18.71 -2.80
C HIS A 145 -7.16 18.15 -1.55
N VAL A 146 -6.17 17.27 -1.74
CA VAL A 146 -5.38 16.70 -0.64
C VAL A 146 -4.28 17.68 -0.18
N CYS A 147 -3.68 18.45 -1.10
CA CYS A 147 -2.53 19.30 -0.81
C CYS A 147 -2.83 20.72 -0.28
N THR A 148 -4.10 21.17 -0.24
CA THR A 148 -4.42 22.57 0.13
C THR A 148 -5.57 22.71 1.15
N PRO A 149 -5.37 23.44 2.29
CA PRO A 149 -4.08 23.83 2.87
C PRO A 149 -3.41 22.60 3.50
N SER A 150 -2.14 22.42 3.13
CA SER A 150 -1.17 21.36 3.46
C SER A 150 -1.33 20.68 4.84
N PRO A 151 -1.43 19.34 4.87
CA PRO A 151 -0.46 18.64 5.72
C PRO A 151 0.16 17.37 5.10
N TYR A 152 -0.27 16.93 3.90
CA TYR A 152 0.12 15.62 3.38
C TYR A 152 0.98 15.68 2.11
N LYS A 153 2.05 14.89 2.11
CA LYS A 153 2.94 14.68 0.95
C LYS A 153 2.28 13.66 0.02
N VAL A 154 1.88 14.08 -1.18
CA VAL A 154 1.17 13.22 -2.15
C VAL A 154 2.07 12.81 -3.31
N THR A 155 2.33 11.51 -3.42
CA THR A 155 3.04 10.86 -4.52
C THR A 155 2.01 10.19 -5.44
N GLN A 156 2.00 10.61 -6.70
CA GLN A 156 1.25 9.93 -7.75
C GLN A 156 2.12 8.84 -8.35
N LEU A 157 1.56 7.65 -8.54
CA LEU A 157 2.27 6.47 -9.01
C LEU A 157 1.68 5.97 -10.33
N TYR A 158 2.55 5.42 -11.16
CA TYR A 158 2.26 4.84 -12.47
C TYR A 158 2.72 3.38 -12.52
N HIS A 159 2.24 2.62 -13.50
CA HIS A 159 2.60 1.20 -13.69
C HIS A 159 4.10 0.97 -13.77
N SER A 160 4.84 1.92 -14.34
CA SER A 160 6.30 1.91 -14.46
C SER A 160 7.03 2.04 -13.13
N ASP A 161 6.37 2.58 -12.10
CA ASP A 161 6.97 2.77 -10.79
C ASP A 161 6.93 1.48 -9.95
N PHE A 162 5.94 0.61 -10.17
CA PHE A 162 5.76 -0.58 -9.36
C PHE A 162 6.77 -1.67 -9.72
N MET A 163 7.50 -2.12 -8.71
CA MET A 163 8.45 -3.22 -8.82
C MET A 163 8.07 -4.38 -7.89
N LYS A 164 8.63 -5.55 -8.11
CA LYS A 164 8.58 -6.70 -7.20
C LYS A 164 9.98 -7.21 -6.92
N LEU A 165 10.18 -7.85 -5.77
CA LEU A 165 11.44 -8.53 -5.49
C LEU A 165 11.64 -9.70 -6.43
N SER A 166 12.88 -9.90 -6.89
CA SER A 166 13.29 -11.04 -7.71
C SER A 166 13.29 -12.37 -6.94
N TRP A 167 13.30 -12.32 -5.61
CA TRP A 167 13.41 -13.49 -4.73
C TRP A 167 12.56 -13.37 -3.46
N ALA A 168 12.32 -14.52 -2.82
CA ALA A 168 11.67 -14.62 -1.52
C ALA A 168 12.52 -15.48 -0.56
N TYR A 169 13.02 -14.87 0.50
CA TYR A 169 13.72 -15.56 1.60
C TYR A 169 12.80 -16.53 2.34
N VAL A 170 11.53 -16.18 2.52
CA VAL A 170 10.53 -17.03 3.17
C VAL A 170 9.28 -17.16 2.32
N THR A 171 8.75 -18.38 2.25
CA THR A 171 7.51 -18.67 1.50
C THR A 171 6.28 -18.71 2.42
N LYS A 172 6.49 -18.84 3.73
CA LYS A 172 5.43 -18.93 4.74
C LYS A 172 5.82 -18.11 5.95
N ILE A 173 4.82 -17.49 6.58
CA ILE A 173 4.98 -16.77 7.85
C ILE A 173 4.16 -17.39 8.97
N ARG A 174 3.66 -18.61 8.77
CA ARG A 174 2.88 -19.33 9.78
C ARG A 174 3.80 -19.79 10.91
N PRO A 175 3.51 -19.46 12.17
CA PRO A 175 4.28 -19.94 13.31
C PRO A 175 4.00 -21.42 13.62
N GLY A 176 2.74 -21.86 13.57
CA GLY A 176 2.35 -23.25 13.77
C GLY A 176 2.65 -24.20 12.60
N ARG A 177 2.84 -25.50 12.89
CA ARG A 177 3.06 -26.55 11.88
C ARG A 177 1.92 -27.56 11.77
N LYS A 178 1.21 -27.81 12.87
CA LYS A 178 0.13 -28.81 12.97
C LYS A 178 -1.25 -28.15 12.95
N VAL A 179 -2.27 -28.96 12.73
CA VAL A 179 -3.67 -28.56 12.91
C VAL A 179 -3.88 -28.24 14.39
N GLY A 180 -4.47 -27.07 14.68
CA GLY A 180 -4.62 -26.55 16.04
C GLY A 180 -3.51 -25.58 16.46
N ASP A 181 -2.37 -25.57 15.76
CA ASP A 181 -1.30 -24.60 16.06
C ASP A 181 -1.66 -23.20 15.54
N PRO A 182 -1.09 -22.14 16.17
CA PRO A 182 -1.25 -20.75 15.74
C PRO A 182 -1.03 -20.54 14.24
N THR A 183 -1.93 -19.78 13.65
CA THR A 183 -1.97 -19.44 12.24
C THR A 183 -1.37 -18.06 12.01
N VAL A 184 -1.30 -17.64 10.73
CA VAL A 184 -0.93 -16.27 10.38
C VAL A 184 -1.87 -15.25 11.03
N HIS A 185 -3.14 -15.60 11.26
CA HIS A 185 -4.10 -14.67 11.86
C HIS A 185 -3.83 -14.36 13.35
N ASP A 186 -3.09 -15.25 14.02
CA ASP A 186 -2.75 -15.15 15.43
C ASP A 186 -1.51 -14.29 15.67
N LEU A 187 -0.75 -13.98 14.62
CA LEU A 187 0.40 -13.06 14.72
C LEU A 187 -0.05 -11.67 15.18
N ARG A 188 0.62 -11.16 16.22
CA ARG A 188 0.47 -9.79 16.74
C ARG A 188 1.62 -8.88 16.34
N ALA A 189 2.82 -9.44 16.22
CA ALA A 189 3.95 -8.70 15.69
C ALA A 189 4.95 -9.61 14.97
N LEU A 190 5.66 -9.03 14.02
CA LEU A 190 6.84 -9.60 13.38
C LEU A 190 8.02 -8.65 13.57
N GLN A 191 9.20 -9.19 13.83
CA GLN A 191 10.45 -8.45 13.93
C GLN A 191 11.43 -9.00 12.89
N TYR A 192 12.02 -8.09 12.12
CA TYR A 192 12.99 -8.36 11.08
C TYR A 192 14.34 -7.83 11.54
N LEU A 193 15.32 -8.73 11.65
CA LEU A 193 16.65 -8.41 12.14
C LEU A 193 17.64 -8.30 10.99
N ALA A 194 18.65 -7.45 11.17
CA ALA A 194 19.71 -7.21 10.20
C ALA A 194 20.55 -8.47 9.87
N ASP A 195 20.52 -9.48 10.73
CA ASP A 195 21.20 -10.77 10.52
C ASP A 195 20.37 -11.80 9.74
N GLY A 196 19.19 -11.39 9.26
CA GLY A 196 18.29 -12.24 8.48
C GLY A 196 17.26 -12.99 9.31
N ARG A 197 17.31 -12.96 10.64
CA ARG A 197 16.30 -13.63 11.47
C ARG A 197 14.97 -12.88 11.45
N ILE A 198 13.89 -13.65 11.46
CA ILE A 198 12.53 -13.16 11.67
C ILE A 198 12.03 -13.71 13.00
N ARG A 199 11.52 -12.84 13.87
CA ARG A 199 10.85 -13.21 15.12
C ARG A 199 9.39 -12.84 15.07
N HIS A 200 8.60 -13.47 15.93
CA HIS A 200 7.18 -13.24 16.02
C HIS A 200 6.71 -13.13 17.47
N LYS A 201 5.54 -12.50 17.64
CA LYS A 201 4.76 -12.51 18.87
C LYS A 201 3.32 -12.93 18.59
N LEU A 202 2.74 -13.68 19.52
CA LEU A 202 1.31 -14.04 19.53
C LEU A 202 0.50 -13.17 20.49
N ASP A 203 1.17 -12.50 21.43
CA ASP A 203 0.62 -11.50 22.33
C ASP A 203 1.59 -10.31 22.43
N PHE A 204 1.12 -9.10 22.70
CA PHE A 204 2.03 -7.94 22.75
C PHE A 204 2.99 -7.99 23.95
N GLU A 205 2.54 -8.61 25.05
CA GLU A 205 3.29 -8.75 26.30
C GLU A 205 4.24 -9.95 26.27
N SER A 206 4.05 -10.90 25.35
CA SER A 206 4.91 -12.08 25.25
C SER A 206 6.34 -11.73 24.81
N ASP A 207 7.31 -12.56 25.14
CA ASP A 207 8.65 -12.43 24.58
C ASP A 207 8.67 -12.74 23.07
N TRP A 208 9.75 -12.32 22.41
CA TRP A 208 9.96 -12.60 20.99
C TRP A 208 10.44 -14.04 20.78
N GLU A 209 9.80 -14.75 19.87
CA GLU A 209 10.19 -16.10 19.47
C GLU A 209 10.65 -16.14 18.01
N ASP A 210 11.73 -16.87 17.72
CA ASP A 210 12.19 -17.05 16.34
C ASP A 210 11.10 -17.75 15.50
N LEU A 211 10.81 -17.19 14.33
CA LEU A 211 9.84 -17.76 13.41
C LEU A 211 10.41 -19.10 12.88
N PRO A 212 9.67 -20.22 12.96
CA PRO A 212 10.21 -21.56 12.70
C PRO A 212 10.29 -21.89 11.21
N GLN A 213 10.86 -20.98 10.42
CA GLN A 213 11.02 -21.04 8.98
C GLN A 213 12.50 -20.94 8.62
N ARG A 214 12.94 -21.80 7.68
CA ARG A 214 14.30 -21.73 7.15
C ARG A 214 14.36 -20.66 6.07
N LEU A 215 15.32 -19.74 6.18
CA LEU A 215 15.59 -18.77 5.14
C LEU A 215 16.16 -19.46 3.91
N SER A 216 15.59 -19.14 2.75
CA SER A 216 16.15 -19.45 1.45
C SER A 216 17.10 -18.32 1.05
N ILE A 217 18.40 -18.60 1.07
CA ILE A 217 19.42 -17.63 0.67
C ILE A 217 19.59 -17.74 -0.84
N PRO A 218 19.43 -16.65 -1.60
CA PRO A 218 19.62 -16.68 -3.04
C PRO A 218 21.10 -16.78 -3.42
N GLU A 219 21.39 -17.36 -4.58
CA GLU A 219 22.74 -17.40 -5.16
C GLU A 219 23.17 -16.02 -5.65
N GLU A 220 22.23 -15.23 -6.17
CA GLU A 220 22.44 -13.87 -6.65
C GLU A 220 21.82 -12.82 -5.69
N PRO A 221 22.35 -11.59 -5.66
CA PRO A 221 21.75 -10.51 -4.87
C PRO A 221 20.30 -10.25 -5.28
N VAL A 222 19.43 -10.14 -4.27
CA VAL A 222 18.02 -9.77 -4.48
C VAL A 222 17.97 -8.36 -5.04
N HIS A 223 17.11 -8.16 -6.04
CA HIS A 223 16.91 -6.89 -6.69
C HIS A 223 15.44 -6.71 -7.07
N TRP A 224 15.07 -5.47 -7.32
CA TRP A 224 13.71 -5.12 -7.73
C TRP A 224 13.58 -5.22 -9.25
N VAL A 225 12.55 -5.90 -9.73
CA VAL A 225 12.20 -6.03 -11.15
C VAL A 225 10.84 -5.38 -11.43
N PRO A 226 10.59 -4.83 -12.62
CA PRO A 226 9.28 -4.25 -12.95
C PRO A 226 8.13 -5.24 -12.70
N LEU A 227 7.08 -4.77 -12.01
CA LEU A 227 5.91 -5.59 -11.68
C LEU A 227 4.93 -5.65 -12.86
N PHE A 228 4.69 -4.52 -13.50
CA PHE A 228 3.76 -4.41 -14.63
C PHE A 228 4.53 -4.15 -15.93
N PRO A 229 4.29 -4.92 -16.99
CA PRO A 229 4.93 -4.67 -18.29
C PRO A 229 4.30 -3.48 -19.04
N ALA A 230 3.05 -3.13 -18.72
CA ALA A 230 2.29 -2.02 -19.28
C ALA A 230 1.13 -1.67 -18.33
N GLN A 231 0.38 -0.61 -18.64
CA GLN A 231 -0.87 -0.28 -17.95
C GLN A 231 -1.87 -1.45 -18.03
N LEU A 232 -2.64 -1.63 -16.97
CA LEU A 232 -3.65 -2.67 -16.84
C LEU A 232 -4.94 -2.27 -17.57
N PRO A 233 -5.45 -3.07 -18.51
CA PRO A 233 -6.65 -2.72 -19.25
C PRO A 233 -7.89 -2.79 -18.34
N ILE A 234 -8.77 -1.79 -18.45
CA ILE A 234 -10.11 -1.83 -17.85
C ILE A 234 -11.07 -2.65 -18.73
N THR A 235 -12.19 -3.08 -18.18
CA THR A 235 -13.19 -3.78 -18.99
C THR A 235 -13.82 -2.86 -20.04
N LEU A 236 -14.14 -3.39 -21.21
CA LEU A 236 -14.83 -2.65 -22.28
C LEU A 236 -16.14 -2.00 -21.78
N ARG A 237 -16.87 -2.68 -20.90
CA ARG A 237 -18.07 -2.13 -20.25
C ARG A 237 -17.74 -0.86 -19.46
N LYS A 238 -16.68 -0.89 -18.64
CA LYS A 238 -16.26 0.27 -17.85
C LYS A 238 -15.78 1.41 -18.75
N TYR A 239 -15.00 1.10 -19.78
CA TYR A 239 -14.58 2.07 -20.78
C TYR A 239 -15.78 2.77 -21.42
N ASN A 240 -16.77 2.01 -21.92
CA ASN A 240 -17.99 2.57 -22.50
C ASN A 240 -18.79 3.44 -21.53
N ASP A 241 -18.85 3.04 -20.25
CA ASP A 241 -19.48 3.86 -19.22
C ASP A 241 -18.76 5.19 -19.02
N LEU A 242 -17.43 5.19 -18.94
CA LEU A 242 -16.61 6.40 -18.83
C LEU A 242 -16.73 7.31 -20.04
N GLN A 243 -16.76 6.74 -21.25
CA GLN A 243 -16.98 7.48 -22.50
C GLN A 243 -18.34 8.18 -22.52
N ALA A 244 -19.39 7.50 -22.05
CA ALA A 244 -20.71 8.10 -21.88
C ALA A 244 -20.74 9.20 -20.80
N MET A 245 -19.72 9.31 -19.94
CA MET A 245 -19.60 10.39 -18.97
C MET A 245 -19.03 11.68 -19.52
N LYS A 246 -18.28 11.64 -20.63
CA LYS A 246 -17.60 12.82 -21.21
C LYS A 246 -18.48 14.08 -21.35
N PRO A 247 -19.77 14.02 -21.75
CA PRO A 247 -20.60 15.22 -21.90
C PRO A 247 -20.77 16.06 -20.63
N VAL A 248 -20.58 15.48 -19.44
CA VAL A 248 -20.66 16.21 -18.16
C VAL A 248 -19.29 16.50 -17.53
N LEU A 249 -18.21 16.16 -18.24
CA LEU A 249 -16.84 16.38 -17.80
C LEU A 249 -16.23 17.56 -18.57
N PRO A 250 -15.28 18.30 -17.96
CA PRO A 250 -14.51 19.31 -18.67
C PRO A 250 -13.83 18.74 -19.91
N ARG A 251 -13.84 19.47 -21.03
CA ARG A 251 -13.23 19.03 -22.30
C ARG A 251 -11.77 18.63 -22.16
N VAL A 252 -11.03 19.29 -21.26
CA VAL A 252 -9.61 18.99 -20.97
C VAL A 252 -9.39 17.59 -20.39
N ALA A 253 -10.41 16.98 -19.78
CA ALA A 253 -10.33 15.62 -19.25
C ALA A 253 -10.66 14.54 -20.29
N HIS A 254 -11.19 14.91 -21.46
CA HIS A 254 -11.71 13.94 -22.44
C HIS A 254 -10.60 13.05 -23.01
N GLN A 255 -9.47 13.65 -23.39
CA GLN A 255 -8.33 12.93 -23.95
C GLN A 255 -7.78 11.87 -22.99
N TYR A 256 -7.82 12.15 -21.68
CA TYR A 256 -7.41 11.19 -20.67
C TYR A 256 -8.28 9.92 -20.72
N TYR A 257 -9.61 10.05 -20.79
CA TYR A 257 -10.50 8.89 -20.88
C TYR A 257 -10.41 8.14 -22.22
N ASP A 258 -10.07 8.85 -23.30
CA ASP A 258 -9.91 8.27 -24.64
C ASP A 258 -8.69 7.35 -24.74
N ASN A 259 -7.66 7.62 -23.94
CA ASN A 259 -6.40 6.87 -23.97
C ASN A 259 -6.37 5.70 -22.96
N LEU A 260 -7.45 5.44 -22.23
CA LEU A 260 -7.47 4.36 -21.25
C LEU A 260 -7.34 2.99 -21.93
N PRO A 261 -6.40 2.13 -21.50
CA PRO A 261 -6.28 0.77 -22.03
C PRO A 261 -7.54 -0.04 -21.68
N HIS A 262 -8.08 -0.80 -22.63
CA HIS A 262 -9.33 -1.53 -22.43
C HIS A 262 -9.40 -2.83 -23.23
N GLN A 263 -10.13 -3.81 -22.70
CA GLN A 263 -10.41 -5.11 -23.34
C GLN A 263 -11.77 -5.70 -22.93
#